data_AF-A0A1B1C730-F1
#
_entry.id   AF-A0A1B1C730-F1
#
_cell.length_a   1.000
_cell.length_b   1.000
_cell.length_c   1.000
_cell.angle_alpha   90.00
_cell.angle_beta   90.00
_cell.angle_gamma   90.00
#
_symmetry.space_group_name_H-M   'P 1'
#
loop_
_entity.id
_entity.type
_entity.pdbx_description
1 polymer ?
#
loop_
_entity_poly.entity_id
_entity_poly.type
_entity_poly.pdbx_seq_one_letter_code
_entity_poly.pdbx_strand_id
1 'polypeptide(L)'
;MTGALEHLRGLLTAAVIDTAKYRDTQRQDRIGLDVSDIYDAAEEVKIVAHPTAYRQTLVARFYLEDDSSFAEKATMRLNGEQHECKVILKPGSYRVVVDGEDTKPASDVFAVVGPEGT
;
A
#
# COMPACT_ATOMS: atom_id res chain seq x y z
N MET A 1 9.04 -47.87 6.46
CA MET A 1 8.58 -46.61 5.85
C MET A 1 8.67 -45.51 6.91
N THR A 2 9.84 -44.92 7.09
CA THR A 2 10.15 -44.01 8.21
C THR A 2 11.09 -42.87 7.77
N GLY A 3 11.20 -42.59 6.47
CA GLY A 3 12.07 -41.52 5.95
C GLY A 3 11.36 -40.19 5.68
N ALA A 4 10.05 -40.20 5.45
CA ALA A 4 9.30 -38.99 5.07
C ALA A 4 9.10 -38.02 6.26
N LEU A 5 9.03 -38.53 7.49
CA LEU A 5 8.83 -37.73 8.70
C LEU A 5 10.13 -37.10 9.23
N GLU A 6 11.30 -37.70 8.97
CA GLU A 6 12.59 -37.13 9.40
C GLU A 6 13.04 -35.97 8.50
N HIS A 7 12.74 -36.02 7.20
CA HIS A 7 13.00 -34.90 6.29
C HIS A 7 12.15 -33.66 6.61
N LEU A 8 10.90 -33.85 7.07
CA LEU A 8 10.05 -32.72 7.47
C LEU A 8 10.57 -32.04 8.76
N ARG A 9 11.17 -32.81 9.66
CA ARG A 9 11.73 -32.30 10.92
C ARG A 9 13.06 -31.57 10.71
N GLY A 10 13.87 -31.98 9.72
CA GLY A 10 15.09 -31.28 9.32
C GLY A 10 14.86 -29.90 8.71
N LEU A 11 13.77 -29.73 7.93
CA LEU A 11 13.42 -28.47 7.27
C LEU A 11 12.88 -27.40 8.24
N LEU A 12 12.20 -27.80 9.31
CA LEU A 12 11.66 -26.87 10.31
C LEU A 12 12.70 -26.31 11.29
N THR A 13 13.85 -26.97 11.42
CA THR A 13 14.84 -26.64 12.47
C THR A 13 15.95 -25.68 12.00
N ALA A 14 16.07 -25.43 10.69
CA ALA A 14 17.09 -24.53 10.12
C ALA A 14 16.59 -23.11 9.79
N ALA A 15 15.28 -22.86 9.89
CA ALA A 15 14.71 -21.53 9.71
C ALA A 15 14.59 -20.82 11.06
N VAL A 16 15.73 -20.58 11.73
CA VAL A 16 15.78 -19.43 12.64
C VAL A 16 15.73 -18.21 11.74
N ILE A 17 14.50 -17.77 11.44
CA ILE A 17 14.27 -16.53 10.70
C ILE A 17 14.82 -15.42 11.60
N ASP A 18 16.02 -14.98 11.28
CA ASP A 18 16.61 -13.79 11.86
C ASP A 18 15.78 -12.57 11.40
N THR A 19 14.72 -12.29 12.15
CA THR A 19 13.81 -11.17 11.87
C THR A 19 14.47 -9.80 12.07
N ALA A 20 15.69 -9.74 12.60
CA ALA A 20 16.45 -8.50 12.72
C ALA A 20 17.06 -8.08 11.37
N LYS A 21 17.58 -9.03 10.58
CA LYS A 21 18.15 -8.75 9.25
C LYS A 21 17.11 -8.31 8.20
N TYR A 22 15.86 -8.74 8.36
CA TYR A 22 14.75 -8.26 7.51
C TYR A 22 14.28 -6.84 7.85
N ARG A 23 14.56 -6.36 9.06
CA ARG A 23 14.06 -5.07 9.55
C ARG A 23 14.90 -3.88 9.09
N ASP A 24 16.20 -4.07 8.86
CA ASP A 24 17.16 -2.98 8.59
C ASP A 24 17.27 -2.57 7.11
N THR A 25 17.04 -3.49 6.16
CA THR A 25 17.19 -3.20 4.71
C THR A 25 15.89 -2.82 4.00
N GLN A 26 14.72 -2.94 4.64
CA GLN A 26 13.43 -2.67 3.99
C GLN A 26 12.89 -1.25 4.21
N ARG A 27 13.52 -0.41 5.05
CA ARG A 27 12.96 0.89 5.43
C ARG A 27 13.49 2.09 4.65
N GLN A 28 14.64 2.02 3.99
CA GLN A 28 15.27 3.23 3.42
C GLN A 28 14.74 3.63 2.04
N ASP A 29 14.11 2.72 1.29
CA ASP A 29 13.66 2.99 -0.10
C ASP A 29 12.14 2.81 -0.30
N ARG A 30 11.36 2.78 0.79
CA ARG A 30 9.93 2.50 0.76
C ARG A 30 9.10 3.69 1.18
N ILE A 31 8.12 4.03 0.37
CA ILE A 31 7.08 4.99 0.72
C ILE A 31 6.22 4.38 1.85
N GLY A 32 6.07 5.09 2.97
CA GLY A 32 5.06 4.75 3.97
C GLY A 32 3.70 5.28 3.53
N LEU A 33 2.63 4.52 3.73
CA LEU A 33 1.26 4.95 3.44
C LEU A 33 0.45 5.04 4.72
N ASP A 34 -0.34 6.10 4.83
CA ASP A 34 -1.39 6.24 5.82
C ASP A 34 -2.72 6.36 5.07
N VAL A 35 -3.52 5.31 5.21
CA VAL A 35 -4.79 5.09 4.52
C VAL A 35 -5.79 4.58 5.56
N SER A 36 -6.93 5.25 5.69
CA SER A 36 -8.07 4.71 6.45
C SER A 36 -8.63 3.49 5.73
N ASP A 37 -9.03 2.46 6.48
CA ASP A 37 -9.65 1.25 5.91
C ASP A 37 -10.99 1.56 5.22
N ILE A 38 -11.70 2.60 5.70
CA ILE A 38 -13.05 2.95 5.26
C ILE A 38 -13.16 4.47 5.08
N TYR A 39 -13.77 4.89 3.97
CA TYR A 39 -14.18 6.27 3.67
C TYR A 39 -15.67 6.34 3.31
N ASP A 40 -16.31 7.47 3.59
CA ASP A 40 -17.67 7.75 3.11
C ASP A 40 -17.62 8.29 1.67
N ALA A 41 -18.47 7.80 0.78
CA ALA A 41 -18.57 8.22 -0.62
C ALA A 41 -19.01 9.70 -0.78
N ALA A 42 -19.59 10.30 0.27
CA ALA A 42 -19.93 11.72 0.31
C ALA A 42 -18.70 12.61 0.62
N GLU A 43 -17.57 12.03 1.01
CA GLU A 43 -16.36 12.74 1.40
C GLU A 43 -15.19 12.46 0.43
N GLU A 44 -14.19 13.34 0.44
CA GLU A 44 -12.96 13.11 -0.33
C GLU A 44 -12.10 12.04 0.37
N VAL A 45 -11.66 11.05 -0.40
CA VAL A 45 -10.66 10.07 0.04
C VAL A 45 -9.30 10.76 0.10
N LYS A 46 -8.75 10.88 1.32
CA LYS A 46 -7.44 11.47 1.56
C LYS A 46 -6.38 10.37 1.70
N ILE A 47 -5.40 10.36 0.80
CA ILE A 47 -4.23 9.47 0.91
C ILE A 47 -3.02 10.29 1.35
N VAL A 48 -2.31 9.79 2.37
CA VAL A 48 -1.06 10.39 2.85
C VAL A 48 0.09 9.42 2.62
N ALA A 49 1.19 9.95 2.09
CA ALA A 49 2.41 9.22 1.85
C ALA A 49 3.59 9.90 2.57
N HIS A 50 4.42 9.07 3.18
CA HIS A 50 5.66 9.46 3.83
C HIS A 50 6.82 9.04 2.93
N PRO A 51 7.39 9.97 2.14
CA PRO A 51 8.52 9.66 1.28
C PRO A 51 9.78 9.41 2.12
N THR A 52 10.70 8.58 1.61
CA THR A 52 12.04 8.45 2.21
C THR A 52 13.01 9.52 1.72
N ALA A 53 12.74 10.14 0.57
CA ALA A 53 13.51 11.25 0.02
C ALA A 53 12.69 12.57 -0.02
N TYR A 54 13.34 13.68 0.33
CA TYR A 54 12.70 15.00 0.52
C TYR A 54 12.16 15.66 -0.76
N ARG A 55 12.59 15.24 -1.96
CA ARG A 55 12.23 15.91 -3.23
C ARG A 55 11.82 14.94 -4.33
N GLN A 56 10.79 14.14 -4.08
CA GLN A 56 10.23 13.24 -5.07
C GLN A 56 8.81 13.65 -5.46
N THR A 57 8.47 13.52 -6.74
CA THR A 57 7.08 13.64 -7.19
C THR A 57 6.41 12.30 -7.00
N LEU A 58 5.37 12.26 -6.16
CA LEU A 58 4.57 11.06 -5.92
C LEU A 58 3.26 11.09 -6.68
N VAL A 59 2.85 9.92 -7.17
CA VAL A 59 1.62 9.73 -7.91
C VAL A 59 0.86 8.55 -7.31
N ALA A 60 -0.38 8.80 -6.88
CA ALA A 60 -1.32 7.77 -6.46
C ALA A 60 -2.16 7.32 -7.66
N ARG A 61 -2.28 6.01 -7.83
CA ARG A 61 -3.17 5.36 -8.82
C ARG A 61 -4.14 4.46 -8.06
N PHE A 62 -5.42 4.59 -8.36
CA PHE A 62 -6.50 3.87 -7.71
C PHE A 62 -7.07 2.84 -8.68
N TYR A 63 -7.22 1.62 -8.19
CA TYR A 63 -7.78 0.50 -8.93
C TYR A 63 -8.94 -0.08 -8.16
N LEU A 64 -10.02 -0.45 -8.84
CA LEU A 64 -11.06 -1.29 -8.23
C LEU A 64 -10.46 -2.65 -7.91
N GLU A 65 -10.73 -3.18 -6.73
CA GLU A 65 -10.10 -4.44 -6.33
C GLU A 65 -10.73 -5.67 -7.01
N ASP A 66 -12.03 -5.63 -7.30
CA ASP A 66 -12.75 -6.77 -7.87
C ASP A 66 -12.21 -7.19 -9.24
N ASP A 67 -11.86 -6.24 -10.10
CA ASP A 67 -11.42 -6.48 -11.47
C ASP A 67 -10.06 -5.83 -11.81
N SER A 68 -9.41 -5.20 -10.83
CA SER A 68 -8.17 -4.43 -11.02
C SER A 68 -8.28 -3.35 -12.11
N SER A 69 -9.49 -2.90 -12.43
CA SER A 69 -9.69 -1.82 -13.40
C SER A 69 -9.20 -0.50 -12.83
N PHE A 70 -8.64 0.33 -13.69
CA PHE A 70 -8.17 1.66 -13.31
C PHE A 70 -9.36 2.57 -13.02
N ALA A 71 -9.38 3.18 -11.82
CA ALA A 71 -10.43 4.08 -11.40
C ALA A 71 -10.02 5.56 -11.52
N GLU A 72 -8.86 5.92 -10.95
CA GLU A 72 -8.45 7.33 -10.86
C GLU A 72 -6.93 7.46 -10.68
N LYS A 73 -6.37 8.65 -11.00
CA LYS A 73 -4.96 8.99 -10.77
C LYS A 73 -4.84 10.40 -10.21
N ALA A 74 -4.05 10.57 -9.16
CA ALA A 74 -3.77 11.87 -8.56
C ALA A 74 -2.27 12.06 -8.28
N THR A 75 -1.74 13.23 -8.66
CA THR A 75 -0.41 13.67 -8.21
C THR A 75 -0.51 14.13 -6.76
N MET A 76 0.37 13.62 -5.90
CA MET A 76 0.40 13.97 -4.49
C MET A 76 1.21 15.24 -4.27
N ARG A 77 0.63 16.22 -3.58
CA ARG A 77 1.27 17.50 -3.25
C ARG A 77 2.02 17.38 -1.94
N LEU A 78 3.20 17.98 -1.86
CA LEU A 78 3.95 18.10 -0.62
C LEU A 78 3.22 19.07 0.34
N ASN A 79 2.94 18.61 1.55
CA ASN A 79 2.38 19.38 2.66
C ASN A 79 3.24 19.13 3.92
N GLY A 80 4.15 20.06 4.21
CA GLY A 80 5.17 19.86 5.24
C GLY A 80 6.15 18.77 4.87
N GLU A 81 6.24 17.71 5.67
CA GLU A 81 7.11 16.55 5.44
C GLU A 81 6.38 15.38 4.75
N GLN A 82 5.10 15.52 4.45
CA GLN A 82 4.25 14.47 3.91
C GLN A 82 3.76 14.83 2.51
N HIS A 83 3.44 13.83 1.70
CA HIS A 83 2.72 14.03 0.45
C HIS A 83 1.27 13.63 0.65
N GLU A 84 0.34 14.42 0.12
CA GLU A 84 -1.08 14.10 0.18
C GLU A 84 -1.78 14.30 -1.16
N CYS A 85 -2.79 13.48 -1.41
CA CYS A 85 -3.79 13.74 -2.44
C CYS A 85 -5.19 13.51 -1.88
N LYS A 86 -6.17 14.11 -2.56
CA LYS A 86 -7.59 13.95 -2.28
C LYS A 86 -8.31 13.64 -3.58
N VAL A 87 -9.16 12.64 -3.55
CA VAL A 87 -9.95 12.19 -4.71
C VAL A 87 -11.37 11.86 -4.28
N ILE A 88 -12.33 12.04 -5.18
CA ILE A 88 -13.69 11.55 -4.99
C ILE A 88 -13.81 10.22 -5.73
N LEU A 89 -14.19 9.17 -5.02
CA LEU A 89 -14.37 7.83 -5.56
C LEU A 89 -15.82 7.39 -5.34
N LYS A 90 -16.32 6.55 -6.23
CA LYS A 90 -17.63 5.92 -6.05
C LYS A 90 -17.54 4.86 -4.94
N PRO A 91 -18.68 4.40 -4.39
CA PRO A 91 -18.66 3.24 -3.49
C PRO A 91 -18.00 2.03 -4.15
N GLY A 92 -17.17 1.31 -3.40
CA GLY A 92 -16.42 0.15 -3.89
C GLY A 92 -15.19 -0.16 -3.06
N SER A 93 -14.57 -1.31 -3.32
CA SER A 93 -13.28 -1.71 -2.76
C SER A 93 -12.16 -1.28 -3.70
N TYR A 94 -11.14 -0.63 -3.16
CA TYR A 94 -10.06 -0.04 -3.94
C TYR A 94 -8.70 -0.49 -3.44
N ARG A 95 -7.78 -0.64 -4.39
CA ARG A 95 -6.34 -0.70 -4.14
C ARG A 95 -5.70 0.60 -4.61
N VAL A 96 -5.03 1.31 -3.71
CA VAL A 96 -4.17 2.44 -4.07
C VAL A 96 -2.74 1.95 -4.27
N VAL A 97 -2.08 2.44 -5.31
CA VAL A 97 -0.66 2.26 -5.57
C VAL A 97 -0.02 3.64 -5.68
N VAL A 98 0.87 3.95 -4.75
CA VAL A 98 1.67 5.18 -4.76
C VAL A 98 3.06 4.86 -5.26
N ASP A 99 3.51 5.63 -6.25
CA ASP A 99 4.79 5.45 -6.91
C ASP A 99 5.52 6.78 -7.08
N GLY A 100 6.84 6.72 -7.15
CA GLY A 100 7.73 7.87 -7.21
C GLY A 100 9.08 7.51 -7.82
N GLU A 101 9.76 8.50 -8.40
CA GLU A 101 11.08 8.31 -9.00
C GLU A 101 12.06 7.68 -8.01
N ASP A 102 12.78 6.64 -8.47
CA ASP A 102 13.78 5.89 -7.68
C ASP A 102 13.29 5.28 -6.36
N THR A 103 11.98 5.08 -6.21
CA THR A 103 11.40 4.43 -5.02
C THR A 103 10.65 3.16 -5.38
N LYS A 104 10.55 2.25 -4.42
CA LYS A 104 9.64 1.10 -4.59
C LYS A 104 8.20 1.56 -4.38
N PRO A 105 7.28 1.24 -5.30
CA PRO A 105 5.87 1.56 -5.11
C PRO A 105 5.35 0.96 -3.79
N ALA A 106 4.49 1.71 -3.12
CA ALA A 106 3.72 1.22 -1.99
C ALA A 106 2.26 1.04 -2.40
N SER A 107 1.59 0.06 -1.81
CA SER A 107 0.17 -0.18 -2.09
C SER A 107 -0.59 -0.55 -0.84
N ASP A 108 -1.85 -0.14 -0.78
CA ASP A 108 -2.77 -0.50 0.28
C ASP A 108 -4.21 -0.67 -0.26
N VAL A 109 -5.08 -1.27 0.53
CA VAL A 109 -6.48 -1.54 0.17
C VAL A 109 -7.40 -0.81 1.15
N PHE A 110 -8.48 -0.22 0.63
CA PHE A 110 -9.50 0.45 1.43
C PHE A 110 -10.87 0.33 0.76
N ALA A 111 -11.93 0.63 1.52
CA ALA A 111 -13.29 0.66 1.01
C ALA A 111 -13.84 2.08 1.02
N VAL A 112 -14.63 2.40 0.00
CA VAL A 112 -15.50 3.59 -0.03
C VAL A 112 -16.92 3.10 0.10
N VAL A 113 -17.63 3.56 1.13
CA VAL A 113 -18.99 3.12 1.47
C VAL A 113 -19.96 4.28 1.35
N GLY A 114 -21.15 4.00 0.85
CA GLY A 114 -22.18 5.01 0.65
C GLY A 114 -23.22 4.50 -0.34
N PRO A 115 -24.34 5.22 -0.52
CA PRO A 115 -25.30 4.87 -1.56
C PRO A 115 -24.61 4.92 -2.92
N GLU A 116 -24.78 3.88 -3.74
CA GLU A 116 -24.40 3.95 -5.15
C GLU A 116 -25.15 5.13 -5.76
N GLY A 117 -24.41 6.13 -6.24
CA GLY A 117 -25.03 7.30 -6.87
C GLY A 117 -25.97 6.83 -7.98
N THR A 118 -27.27 7.06 -7.78
CA THR A 118 -28.36 6.81 -8.74
C THR A 118 -28.07 7.37 -10.12
#